data_AF-B5Y0H5-F1
#
_entry.id   AF-B5Y0H5-F1
#
_cell.length_a   1.000
_cell.length_b   1.000
_cell.length_c   1.000
_cell.angle_alpha   90.00
_cell.angle_beta   90.00
_cell.angle_gamma   90.00
#
_symmetry.space_group_name_H-M   'P 1'
#
loop_
_entity.id
_entity.type
_entity.pdbx_description
1 polymer ?
#
loop_
_entity_poly.entity_id
_entity_poly.type
_entity_poly.pdbx_seq_one_letter_code
_entity_poly.pdbx_strand_id
1 'polypeptide(L)'
;MTDITELAQSLKAAAEKATQGNWRAFKYHDGRCGIGGGHHDEIMVCEHISKKRPHDALFIALANPANILALVEALEKPEKTSEARREAIDRTFNMFVRERDRASAAEDALEKAQTINAAAEKLVRCKGRYHSEQNYRALAALFGVNTPDLPPLEHENVHYADAAEMEIAALRQRIAELESRTVTVKLPRPGFVTISGERTAVYLKADVDAAMLAAGIEETE
;
A
#
# COMPACT_ATOMS: atom_id res chain seq x y z
N MET A 1 -0.55 -8.24 50.74
CA MET A 1 -0.53 -9.47 49.93
C MET A 1 0.92 -9.93 49.93
N THR A 2 1.23 -11.11 50.45
CA THR A 2 2.61 -11.61 50.50
C THR A 2 3.09 -11.84 49.07
N ASP A 3 4.26 -11.32 48.70
CA ASP A 3 4.88 -11.64 47.42
C ASP A 3 5.18 -13.15 47.39
N ILE A 4 4.54 -13.86 46.47
CA ILE A 4 4.62 -15.33 46.39
C ILE A 4 6.01 -15.79 45.98
N THR A 5 6.75 -14.96 45.24
CA THR A 5 8.11 -15.24 44.77
C THR A 5 9.09 -15.10 45.92
N GLU A 6 8.97 -14.05 46.74
CA GLU A 6 9.77 -13.92 47.97
C GLU A 6 9.50 -15.05 48.98
N LEU A 7 8.22 -15.45 49.11
CA LEU A 7 7.85 -16.58 49.97
C LEU A 7 8.42 -17.90 49.46
N ALA A 8 8.35 -18.17 48.15
CA ALA A 8 8.91 -19.37 47.55
C ALA A 8 10.43 -19.46 47.75
N GLN A 9 11.15 -18.35 47.54
CA GLN A 9 12.61 -18.26 47.78
C GLN A 9 12.95 -18.50 49.26
N SER A 10 12.20 -17.87 50.17
CA SER A 10 12.40 -18.03 51.61
C SER A 10 12.15 -19.46 52.07
N LEU A 11 11.08 -20.11 51.57
CA LEU A 11 10.75 -21.50 51.87
C LEU A 11 11.78 -22.47 51.29
N LYS A 12 12.28 -22.23 50.09
CA LYS A 12 13.36 -23.01 49.46
C LYS A 12 14.63 -22.97 50.30
N ALA A 13 15.07 -21.77 50.69
CA ALA A 13 16.25 -21.58 51.53
C ALA A 13 16.10 -22.23 52.92
N ALA A 14 14.89 -22.20 53.49
CA ALA A 14 14.60 -22.87 54.75
C ALA A 14 14.60 -24.40 54.61
N ALA A 15 14.02 -24.93 53.52
CA ALA A 15 13.97 -26.36 53.23
C ALA A 15 15.37 -26.94 52.97
N GLU A 16 16.24 -26.24 52.24
CA GLU A 16 17.62 -26.69 51.99
C GLU A 16 18.46 -26.82 53.28
N LYS A 17 18.20 -25.96 54.29
CA LYS A 17 18.88 -25.98 55.59
C LYS A 17 18.29 -26.98 56.59
N ALA A 18 17.07 -27.42 56.36
CA ALA A 18 16.38 -28.32 57.26
C ALA A 18 16.88 -29.76 57.08
N THR A 19 16.66 -30.59 58.11
CA THR A 19 17.01 -32.02 58.07
C THR A 19 16.30 -32.72 56.92
N GLN A 20 17.07 -33.28 56.00
CA GLN A 20 16.53 -33.97 54.82
C GLN A 20 15.96 -35.35 55.20
N GLY A 21 14.91 -35.75 54.49
CA GLY A 21 14.28 -37.07 54.61
C GLY A 21 12.79 -37.02 54.94
N ASN A 22 12.24 -38.21 55.20
CA ASN A 22 10.80 -38.39 55.44
C ASN A 22 10.44 -38.05 56.88
N TRP A 23 9.87 -36.87 57.08
CA TRP A 23 9.33 -36.46 58.36
C TRP A 23 8.03 -37.21 58.63
N ARG A 24 7.82 -37.63 59.88
CA ARG A 24 6.60 -38.30 60.33
C ARG A 24 6.07 -37.67 61.62
N ALA A 25 4.75 -37.55 61.69
CA ALA A 25 4.07 -37.25 62.93
C ALA A 25 3.95 -38.52 63.78
N PHE A 26 4.10 -38.40 65.09
CA PHE A 26 3.90 -39.49 66.03
C PHE A 26 3.24 -39.01 67.32
N LYS A 27 2.67 -39.95 68.07
CA LYS A 27 1.99 -39.69 69.34
C LYS A 27 2.73 -40.35 70.49
N TYR A 28 2.90 -39.62 71.57
CA TYR A 28 3.44 -40.11 72.82
C TYR A 28 2.34 -40.79 73.65
N HIS A 29 2.76 -41.65 74.59
CA HIS A 29 1.84 -42.36 75.49
C HIS A 29 0.98 -41.44 76.35
N ASP A 30 1.44 -40.21 76.63
CA ASP A 30 0.72 -39.21 77.41
C ASP A 30 -0.27 -38.37 76.58
N GLY A 31 -0.42 -38.67 75.28
CA GLY A 31 -1.33 -37.99 74.35
C GLY A 31 -0.75 -36.75 73.66
N ARG A 32 0.51 -36.36 73.92
CA ARG A 32 1.20 -35.32 73.14
C ARG A 32 1.56 -35.83 71.74
N CYS A 33 1.68 -34.90 70.79
CA CYS A 33 2.15 -35.20 69.43
C CYS A 33 3.55 -34.61 69.23
N GLY A 34 4.33 -35.23 68.35
CA GLY A 34 5.63 -34.74 67.92
C GLY A 34 5.87 -35.02 66.44
N ILE A 35 6.94 -34.43 65.92
CA ILE A 35 7.43 -34.67 64.56
C ILE A 35 8.86 -35.13 64.67
N GLY A 36 9.20 -36.14 63.89
CA GLY A 36 10.57 -36.60 63.77
C GLY A 36 10.76 -37.34 62.46
N GLY A 37 12.00 -37.38 61.98
CA GLY A 37 12.38 -38.13 60.80
C GLY A 37 13.42 -37.37 59.98
N GLY A 38 14.55 -38.01 59.77
CA GLY A 38 15.72 -37.59 58.99
C GLY A 38 16.68 -38.78 58.86
N HIS A 39 17.72 -38.68 58.01
CA HIS A 39 18.75 -39.72 57.86
C HIS A 39 19.25 -40.22 59.23
N HIS A 40 19.60 -41.52 59.28
CA HIS A 40 19.67 -42.41 60.45
C HIS A 40 20.32 -41.90 61.75
N ASP A 41 20.97 -40.73 61.79
CA ASP A 41 21.71 -40.24 62.96
C ASP A 41 21.45 -38.77 63.37
N GLU A 42 20.60 -38.00 62.65
CA GLU A 42 20.37 -36.57 62.96
C GLU A 42 18.88 -36.21 62.99
N ILE A 43 18.17 -36.59 64.06
CA ILE A 43 16.73 -36.34 64.18
C ILE A 43 16.46 -35.02 64.92
N MET A 44 15.88 -34.04 64.24
CA MET A 44 15.17 -32.94 64.88
C MET A 44 13.82 -33.47 65.40
N VAL A 45 13.72 -33.62 66.73
CA VAL A 45 12.46 -33.97 67.40
C VAL A 45 11.84 -32.69 67.94
N CYS A 46 10.81 -32.18 67.27
CA CYS A 46 9.94 -31.17 67.88
C CYS A 46 8.95 -31.87 68.81
N GLU A 47 9.41 -32.16 70.03
CA GLU A 47 8.55 -32.61 71.10
C GLU A 47 7.75 -31.39 71.63
N HIS A 48 6.49 -31.58 72.03
CA HIS A 48 5.55 -30.57 72.57
C HIS A 48 4.53 -29.96 71.59
N ILE A 49 4.08 -30.69 70.56
CA ILE A 49 2.83 -30.33 69.89
C ILE A 49 1.66 -30.72 70.80
N SER A 50 0.83 -29.74 71.15
CA SER A 50 -0.28 -29.85 72.13
C SER A 50 -1.12 -31.11 71.93
N LYS A 51 -1.57 -31.73 73.03
CA LYS A 51 -2.51 -32.88 73.04
C LYS A 51 -3.79 -32.61 72.24
N LYS A 52 -4.17 -31.33 72.07
CA LYS A 52 -5.39 -30.90 71.39
C LYS A 52 -5.22 -30.66 69.88
N ARG A 53 -4.00 -30.72 69.33
CA ARG A 53 -3.72 -30.35 67.92
C ARG A 53 -2.83 -31.37 67.20
N PRO A 54 -3.29 -32.63 67.04
CA PRO A 54 -2.55 -33.64 66.27
C PRO A 54 -2.40 -33.29 64.78
N HIS A 55 -3.30 -32.45 64.24
CA HIS A 55 -3.31 -32.04 62.84
C HIS A 55 -2.11 -31.16 62.48
N ASP A 56 -1.63 -30.33 63.41
CA ASP A 56 -0.45 -29.47 63.18
C ASP A 56 0.80 -30.33 62.93
N ALA A 57 0.96 -31.41 63.70
CA ALA A 57 2.07 -32.35 63.54
C ALA A 57 2.03 -33.04 62.15
N LEU A 58 0.84 -33.45 61.73
CA LEU A 58 0.62 -34.07 60.42
C LEU A 58 0.87 -33.09 59.27
N PHE A 59 0.41 -31.85 59.39
CA PHE A 59 0.63 -30.81 58.40
C PHE A 59 2.11 -30.53 58.22
N ILE A 60 2.85 -30.30 59.31
CA ILE A 60 4.28 -29.99 59.25
C ILE A 60 5.08 -31.21 58.75
N ALA A 61 4.71 -32.43 59.13
CA ALA A 61 5.35 -33.64 58.60
C ALA A 61 5.14 -33.82 57.09
N LEU A 62 3.96 -33.46 56.59
CA LEU A 62 3.68 -33.44 55.15
C LEU A 62 4.44 -32.29 54.45
N ALA A 63 4.54 -31.13 55.09
CA ALA A 63 5.32 -29.98 54.64
C ALA A 63 6.83 -30.14 54.90
N ASN A 64 7.36 -31.36 54.73
CA ASN A 64 8.78 -31.64 54.88
C ASN A 64 9.61 -30.95 53.78
N PRO A 65 10.94 -30.85 53.96
CA PRO A 65 11.82 -30.18 53.01
C PRO A 65 11.68 -30.67 51.56
N ALA A 66 11.57 -31.99 51.35
CA ALA A 66 11.43 -32.56 50.02
C ALA A 66 10.14 -32.10 49.33
N ASN A 67 9.01 -32.10 50.04
CA ASN A 67 7.72 -31.68 49.50
C ASN A 67 7.65 -30.17 49.28
N ILE A 68 8.28 -29.36 50.14
CA ILE A 68 8.37 -27.91 49.95
C ILE A 68 9.21 -27.58 48.72
N LEU A 69 10.37 -28.23 48.54
CA LEU A 69 11.20 -28.03 47.35
C LEU A 69 10.47 -28.43 46.07
N ALA A 70 9.79 -29.59 46.08
CA ALA A 70 8.98 -30.03 44.94
C ALA A 70 7.84 -29.04 44.61
N LEU A 71 7.19 -28.47 45.63
CA LEU A 71 6.16 -27.46 45.45
C LEU A 71 6.73 -26.17 44.84
N VAL A 72 7.86 -25.67 45.37
CA VAL A 72 8.52 -24.46 44.85
C VAL A 72 8.97 -24.67 43.40
N GLU A 73 9.56 -25.82 43.07
CA GLU A 73 9.93 -26.14 41.69
C GLU A 73 8.72 -26.15 40.74
N ALA A 74 7.61 -26.74 41.18
CA ALA A 74 6.37 -26.75 40.41
C ALA A 74 5.78 -25.35 40.20
N LEU A 75 5.99 -24.42 41.12
CA LEU A 75 5.56 -23.02 41.02
C LEU A 75 6.49 -22.17 40.14
N GLU A 76 7.80 -22.37 40.20
CA GLU A 76 8.77 -21.62 39.37
C GLU A 76 8.70 -21.99 37.87
N LYS A 77 8.36 -23.25 37.55
CA LYS A 77 8.31 -23.75 36.16
C LYS A 77 7.33 -23.00 35.25
N PRO A 78 6.05 -22.77 35.62
CA PRO A 78 5.12 -22.03 34.79
C PRO A 78 5.49 -20.54 34.66
N GLU A 79 6.10 -19.93 35.68
CA GLU A 79 6.55 -18.53 35.64
C GLU A 79 7.68 -18.32 34.63
N LYS A 80 8.74 -19.14 34.69
CA LYS A 80 9.83 -19.10 33.69
C LYS A 80 9.32 -19.36 32.27
N THR A 81 8.32 -20.23 32.13
CA THR A 81 7.69 -20.54 30.84
C THR A 81 6.86 -19.36 30.32
N SER A 82 6.14 -18.64 31.20
CA SER A 82 5.32 -17.51 30.80
C SER A 82 6.15 -16.30 30.40
N GLU A 83 7.26 -16.03 31.10
CA GLU A 83 8.23 -15.00 30.74
C GLU A 83 8.87 -15.28 29.38
N ALA A 84 9.40 -16.50 29.17
CA ALA A 84 10.00 -16.88 27.89
C ALA A 84 9.00 -16.77 26.72
N ARG A 85 7.74 -17.13 26.94
CA ARG A 85 6.67 -16.95 25.94
C ARG A 85 6.42 -15.48 25.64
N ARG A 86 6.41 -14.63 26.66
CA ARG A 86 6.18 -13.19 26.49
C ARG A 86 7.31 -12.54 25.70
N GLU A 87 8.56 -12.86 26.02
CA GLU A 87 9.72 -12.40 25.24
C GLU A 87 9.65 -12.87 23.77
N ALA A 88 9.25 -14.11 23.52
CA ALA A 88 9.12 -14.62 22.16
C ALA A 88 8.04 -13.86 21.37
N ILE A 89 6.92 -13.54 22.01
CA ILE A 89 5.85 -12.73 21.42
C ILE A 89 6.36 -11.32 21.12
N ASP A 90 7.05 -10.67 22.06
CA ASP A 90 7.58 -9.32 21.88
C ASP A 90 8.61 -9.24 20.75
N ARG A 91 9.51 -10.24 20.64
CA ARG A 91 10.46 -10.34 19.51
C ARG A 91 9.73 -10.47 18.18
N THR A 92 8.71 -11.33 18.14
CA THR A 92 7.92 -11.57 16.93
C THR A 92 7.14 -10.33 16.52
N PHE A 93 6.50 -9.66 17.47
CA PHE A 93 5.79 -8.40 17.26
C PHE A 93 6.71 -7.31 16.71
N ASN A 94 7.91 -7.15 17.29
CA ASN A 94 8.89 -6.17 16.81
C ASN A 94 9.38 -6.47 15.39
N MET A 95 9.51 -7.74 15.01
CA MET A 95 9.81 -8.11 13.62
C MET A 95 8.66 -7.72 12.69
N PHE A 96 7.41 -8.01 13.06
CA PHE A 96 6.23 -7.62 12.27
C PHE A 96 6.13 -6.10 12.09
N VAL A 97 6.40 -5.31 13.13
CA VAL A 97 6.41 -3.85 13.04
C VAL A 97 7.45 -3.38 12.03
N ARG A 98 8.68 -3.93 12.08
CA ARG A 98 9.73 -3.58 11.11
C ARG A 98 9.35 -3.96 9.68
N GLU A 99 8.76 -5.14 9.47
CA GLU A 99 8.30 -5.55 8.14
C GLU A 99 7.20 -4.60 7.62
N ARG A 100 6.23 -4.24 8.46
CA ARG A 100 5.20 -3.27 8.12
C ARG A 100 5.79 -1.92 7.73
N ASP A 101 6.74 -1.41 8.51
CA ASP A 101 7.34 -0.11 8.24
C ASP A 101 8.17 -0.13 6.93
N ARG A 102 8.86 -1.25 6.63
CA ARG A 102 9.53 -1.44 5.33
C ARG A 102 8.54 -1.53 4.17
N ALA A 103 7.42 -2.22 4.35
CA ALA A 103 6.38 -2.31 3.34
C ALA A 103 5.79 -0.93 3.04
N SER A 104 5.45 -0.16 4.06
CA SER A 104 4.97 1.22 3.89
C SER A 104 5.98 2.12 3.18
N ALA A 105 7.27 2.04 3.55
CA ALA A 105 8.31 2.80 2.85
C ALA A 105 8.49 2.37 1.38
N ALA A 106 8.30 1.08 1.07
CA ALA A 106 8.34 0.58 -0.29
C ALA A 106 7.12 1.03 -1.12
N GLU A 107 5.93 1.08 -0.51
CA GLU A 107 4.71 1.63 -1.12
C GLU A 107 4.90 3.11 -1.49
N ASP A 108 5.40 3.93 -0.55
CA ASP A 108 5.71 5.34 -0.81
C ASP A 108 6.74 5.52 -1.94
N ALA A 109 7.76 4.65 -1.98
CA ALA A 109 8.76 4.67 -3.03
C ALA A 109 8.17 4.28 -4.40
N LEU A 110 7.25 3.30 -4.43
CA LEU A 110 6.57 2.87 -5.64
C LEU A 110 5.66 3.97 -6.20
N GLU A 111 4.92 4.67 -5.33
CA GLU A 111 4.07 5.80 -5.74
C GLU A 111 4.91 6.94 -6.37
N LYS A 112 6.04 7.28 -5.76
CA LYS A 112 7.00 8.25 -6.33
C LYS A 112 7.53 7.78 -7.68
N ALA A 113 7.92 6.52 -7.80
CA ALA A 113 8.42 5.95 -9.05
C ALA A 113 7.34 5.94 -10.15
N GLN A 114 6.09 5.64 -9.82
CA GLN A 114 4.96 5.71 -10.76
C GLN A 114 4.74 7.12 -11.26
N THR A 115 4.83 8.11 -10.38
CA THR A 115 4.71 9.53 -10.75
C THR A 115 5.81 9.96 -11.73
N ILE A 116 7.06 9.54 -11.48
CA ILE A 116 8.19 9.78 -12.37
C ILE A 116 7.97 9.10 -13.72
N ASN A 117 7.54 7.83 -13.74
CA ASN A 117 7.26 7.10 -14.98
C ASN A 117 6.15 7.76 -15.81
N ALA A 118 5.08 8.23 -15.17
CA ALA A 118 4.00 8.94 -15.84
C ALA A 118 4.47 10.27 -16.44
N ALA A 119 5.33 11.01 -15.74
CA ALA A 119 5.95 12.23 -16.26
C ALA A 119 6.88 11.92 -17.45
N ALA A 120 7.70 10.87 -17.35
CA ALA A 120 8.57 10.42 -18.43
C ALA A 120 7.77 9.98 -19.68
N GLU A 121 6.66 9.25 -19.51
CA GLU A 121 5.79 8.87 -20.63
C GLU A 121 5.24 10.09 -21.40
N LYS A 122 4.77 11.13 -20.68
CA LYS A 122 4.28 12.36 -21.31
C LYS A 122 5.37 13.02 -22.16
N LEU A 123 6.59 13.10 -21.64
CA LEU A 123 7.74 13.66 -22.35
C LEU A 123 8.09 12.86 -23.61
N VAL A 124 8.05 11.52 -23.55
CA VAL A 124 8.31 10.65 -24.71
C VAL A 124 7.21 10.77 -25.78
N ARG A 125 5.95 10.95 -25.38
CA ARG A 125 4.82 11.11 -26.32
C ARG A 125 4.83 12.45 -27.06
N CYS A 126 5.37 13.52 -26.47
CA CYS A 126 5.51 14.85 -27.09
C CYS A 126 6.63 14.93 -28.15
N LYS A 127 6.62 14.04 -29.17
CA LYS A 127 7.63 14.07 -30.24
C LYS A 127 7.41 15.23 -31.22
N GLY A 128 8.33 16.19 -31.17
CA GLY A 128 8.62 17.16 -32.23
C GLY A 128 10.00 17.78 -32.00
N ARG A 129 10.74 18.12 -33.07
CA ARG A 129 12.08 18.73 -32.99
C ARG A 129 12.11 20.04 -32.16
N TYR A 130 10.96 20.69 -31.97
CA TYR A 130 10.78 21.93 -31.23
C TYR A 130 10.60 21.80 -29.71
N HIS A 131 10.36 20.59 -29.19
CA HIS A 131 10.08 20.38 -27.76
C HIS A 131 11.26 19.75 -27.00
N SER A 132 12.39 19.48 -27.66
CA SER A 132 13.55 18.83 -27.01
C SER A 132 14.12 19.69 -25.88
N GLU A 133 14.27 21.01 -26.06
CA GLU A 133 14.76 21.90 -25.00
C GLU A 133 13.78 22.03 -23.83
N GLN A 134 12.48 22.18 -24.10
CA GLN A 134 11.45 22.24 -23.06
C GLN A 134 11.35 20.91 -22.30
N ASN A 135 11.47 19.78 -23.00
CA ASN A 135 11.52 18.46 -22.38
C ASN A 135 12.79 18.28 -21.53
N TYR A 136 13.95 18.78 -21.98
CA TYR A 136 15.18 18.79 -21.19
C TYR A 136 15.07 19.65 -19.93
N ARG A 137 14.47 20.84 -20.03
CA ARG A 137 14.20 21.71 -18.86
C ARG A 137 13.22 21.06 -17.88
N ALA A 138 12.17 20.41 -18.37
CA ALA A 138 11.21 19.69 -17.54
C ALA A 138 11.85 18.48 -16.82
N LEU A 139 12.70 17.71 -17.50
CA LEU A 139 13.48 16.62 -16.89
C LEU A 139 14.42 17.14 -15.81
N ALA A 140 15.18 18.19 -16.12
CA ALA A 140 16.10 18.80 -15.18
C ALA A 140 15.39 19.32 -13.92
N ALA A 141 14.23 19.95 -14.07
CA ALA A 141 13.38 20.35 -12.93
C ALA A 141 12.84 19.14 -12.15
N LEU A 142 12.37 18.08 -12.83
CA LEU A 142 11.83 16.87 -12.21
C LEU A 142 12.88 16.12 -11.36
N PHE A 143 14.12 16.04 -11.85
CA PHE A 143 15.23 15.37 -11.18
C PHE A 143 16.09 16.33 -10.32
N GLY A 144 15.74 17.61 -10.24
CA GLY A 144 16.47 18.63 -9.47
C GLY A 144 17.91 18.87 -9.97
N VAL A 145 18.18 18.60 -11.25
CA VAL A 145 19.51 18.74 -11.86
C VAL A 145 19.61 20.10 -12.54
N ASN A 146 20.74 20.78 -12.43
CA ASN A 146 20.95 22.04 -13.13
C ASN A 146 21.03 21.82 -14.65
N THR A 147 20.23 22.56 -15.43
CA THR A 147 20.40 22.61 -16.89
C THR A 147 21.61 23.49 -17.24
N PRO A 148 22.66 22.97 -17.90
CA PRO A 148 23.77 23.80 -18.33
C PRO A 148 23.34 24.67 -19.54
N ASP A 149 23.51 25.99 -19.40
CA ASP A 149 23.48 27.03 -20.45
C ASP A 149 22.49 26.82 -21.61
N LEU A 150 21.19 26.68 -21.30
CA LEU A 150 20.18 26.83 -22.34
C LEU A 150 19.79 28.32 -22.50
N PRO A 151 19.85 28.89 -23.72
CA PRO A 151 19.41 30.26 -23.99
C PRO A 151 17.92 30.45 -23.60
N PRO A 152 17.50 31.69 -23.26
CA PRO A 152 16.10 31.98 -22.92
C PRO A 152 15.16 31.46 -24.02
N LEU A 153 14.01 30.89 -23.64
CA LEU A 153 13.00 30.49 -24.62
C LEU A 153 12.53 31.73 -25.38
N GLU A 154 13.03 31.93 -26.59
CA GLU A 154 12.49 32.95 -27.49
C GLU A 154 11.03 32.56 -27.77
N HIS A 155 10.09 33.44 -27.44
CA HIS A 155 8.65 33.21 -27.58
C HIS A 155 8.20 33.31 -29.05
N GLU A 156 9.05 32.91 -29.99
CA GLU A 156 8.90 33.26 -31.40
C GLU A 156 7.94 32.34 -32.18
N ASN A 157 7.45 31.25 -31.57
CA ASN A 157 6.68 30.22 -32.29
C ASN A 157 5.24 29.98 -31.79
N VAL A 158 4.74 30.76 -30.82
CA VAL A 158 3.28 30.77 -30.52
C VAL A 158 2.54 31.62 -31.56
N HIS A 159 3.21 32.63 -32.12
CA HIS A 159 2.60 33.55 -33.10
C HIS A 159 2.39 32.96 -34.50
N TYR A 160 3.11 31.91 -34.89
CA TYR A 160 2.90 31.24 -36.17
C TYR A 160 1.66 30.33 -36.17
N ALA A 161 1.28 29.76 -35.02
CA ALA A 161 0.07 28.94 -34.92
C ALA A 161 -1.17 29.81 -35.10
N ASP A 162 -1.27 30.93 -34.36
CA ASP A 162 -2.41 31.86 -34.47
C ASP A 162 -2.51 32.49 -35.85
N ALA A 163 -1.38 32.87 -36.46
CA ALA A 163 -1.35 33.43 -37.82
C ALA A 163 -1.79 32.40 -38.88
N ALA A 164 -1.28 31.17 -38.80
CA ALA A 164 -1.66 30.10 -39.73
C ALA A 164 -3.13 29.68 -39.54
N GLU A 165 -3.63 29.65 -38.31
CA GLU A 165 -5.04 29.35 -38.04
C GLU A 165 -5.97 30.42 -38.59
N MET A 166 -5.62 31.71 -38.47
CA MET A 166 -6.36 32.80 -39.11
C MET A 166 -6.34 32.70 -40.64
N GLU A 167 -5.20 32.38 -41.24
CA GLU A 167 -5.10 32.18 -42.69
C GLU A 167 -5.94 30.99 -43.17
N ILE A 168 -5.91 29.87 -42.45
CA ILE A 168 -6.73 28.70 -42.75
C ILE A 168 -8.22 29.03 -42.64
N ALA A 169 -8.62 29.78 -41.62
CA ALA A 169 -10.00 30.22 -41.45
C ALA A 169 -10.45 31.14 -42.61
N ALA A 170 -9.60 32.10 -43.00
CA ALA A 170 -9.87 33.00 -44.13
C ALA A 170 -9.98 32.23 -45.46
N LEU A 171 -9.09 31.27 -45.70
CA LEU A 171 -9.11 30.42 -46.89
C LEU A 171 -10.37 29.54 -46.94
N ARG A 172 -10.77 28.95 -45.81
CA ARG A 172 -12.02 28.16 -45.71
C ARG A 172 -13.25 29.01 -46.00
N GLN A 173 -13.29 30.24 -45.49
CA GLN A 173 -14.38 31.17 -45.77
C GLN A 173 -14.42 31.54 -47.26
N ARG A 174 -13.26 31.77 -47.89
CA ARG A 174 -13.18 32.04 -49.33
C ARG A 174 -13.62 30.86 -50.19
N ILE A 175 -13.26 29.63 -49.81
CA ILE A 175 -13.73 28.41 -50.49
C ILE A 175 -15.26 28.31 -50.39
N ALA A 176 -15.83 28.46 -49.20
CA ALA A 176 -17.28 28.41 -49.02
C ALA A 176 -18.01 29.49 -49.82
N GLU A 177 -17.46 30.72 -49.87
CA GLU A 177 -17.98 31.79 -50.72
C GLU A 177 -17.95 31.37 -52.20
N LEU A 178 -16.83 30.84 -52.68
CA LEU A 178 -16.67 30.39 -54.07
C LEU A 178 -17.59 29.22 -54.41
N GLU A 179 -17.75 28.25 -53.51
CA GLU A 179 -18.66 27.10 -53.68
C GLU A 179 -20.14 27.53 -53.67
N SER A 180 -20.49 28.62 -52.98
CA SER A 180 -21.86 29.15 -52.96
C SER A 180 -22.25 29.96 -54.21
N ARG A 181 -21.28 30.29 -55.07
CA ARG A 181 -21.54 31.08 -56.28
C ARG A 181 -22.33 30.27 -57.30
N THR A 182 -23.59 30.64 -57.49
CA THR A 182 -24.42 30.12 -58.58
C THR A 182 -23.99 30.72 -59.91
N VAL A 183 -23.65 29.88 -60.90
CA VAL A 183 -23.39 30.30 -62.27
C VAL A 183 -24.71 30.34 -63.04
N THR A 184 -25.06 31.49 -63.62
CA THR A 184 -26.26 31.63 -64.46
C THR A 184 -25.87 31.55 -65.93
N VAL A 185 -26.45 30.59 -66.65
CA VAL A 185 -26.21 30.39 -68.09
C VAL A 185 -27.40 30.94 -68.87
N LYS A 186 -27.14 31.87 -69.79
CA LYS A 186 -28.18 32.38 -70.70
C LYS A 186 -28.30 31.43 -71.89
N LEU A 187 -29.38 30.65 -71.91
CA LEU A 187 -29.64 29.76 -73.02
C LEU A 187 -30.10 30.52 -74.28
N PRO A 188 -29.75 30.02 -75.47
CA PRO A 188 -30.23 30.55 -76.75
C PRO A 188 -31.76 30.41 -76.85
N ARG A 189 -32.37 31.04 -77.87
CA ARG A 189 -33.83 30.89 -78.06
C ARG A 189 -34.17 29.44 -78.42
N PRO A 190 -35.07 28.76 -77.69
CA PRO A 190 -35.44 27.39 -78.01
C PRO A 190 -36.23 27.33 -79.31
N GLY A 191 -35.98 26.29 -80.10
CA GLY A 191 -36.92 25.79 -81.10
C GLY A 191 -38.07 25.05 -80.42
N PHE A 192 -39.11 24.73 -81.18
CA PHE A 192 -40.23 23.94 -80.66
C PHE A 192 -40.55 22.80 -81.61
N VAL A 193 -40.71 21.61 -81.04
CA VAL A 193 -41.19 20.42 -81.76
C VAL A 193 -42.42 19.89 -81.05
N THR A 194 -43.33 19.27 -81.80
CA THR A 194 -44.50 18.60 -81.22
C THR A 194 -44.26 17.11 -81.18
N ILE A 195 -44.16 16.55 -79.97
CA ILE A 195 -43.98 15.11 -79.75
C ILE A 195 -45.24 14.63 -79.04
N SER A 196 -45.94 13.65 -79.64
CA SER A 196 -47.17 13.08 -79.07
C SER A 196 -48.26 14.10 -78.72
N GLY A 197 -48.34 15.21 -79.47
CA GLY A 197 -49.32 16.28 -79.25
C GLY A 197 -48.90 17.39 -78.28
N GLU A 198 -47.75 17.26 -77.62
CA GLU A 198 -47.23 18.25 -76.68
C GLU A 198 -46.09 19.07 -77.30
N ARG A 199 -46.11 20.39 -77.09
CA ARG A 199 -45.12 21.33 -77.64
C ARG A 199 -43.92 21.41 -76.70
N THR A 200 -42.82 20.75 -77.06
CA THR A 200 -41.59 20.69 -76.27
C THR A 200 -40.56 21.68 -76.82
N ALA A 201 -39.92 22.44 -75.92
CA ALA A 201 -38.79 23.29 -76.25
C ALA A 201 -37.55 22.41 -76.52
N VAL A 202 -36.85 22.67 -77.62
CA VAL A 202 -35.61 21.99 -77.99
C VAL A 202 -34.52 23.00 -78.27
N TYR A 203 -33.31 22.67 -77.83
CA TYR A 203 -32.11 23.46 -78.07
C TYR A 203 -31.18 22.69 -79.00
N LEU A 204 -30.51 23.41 -79.89
CA LEU A 204 -29.44 22.81 -80.68
C LEU A 204 -28.24 22.58 -79.76
N LYS A 205 -27.73 21.35 -79.76
CA LYS A 205 -26.60 20.95 -78.91
C LYS A 205 -25.44 21.95 -79.00
N ALA A 206 -25.01 22.27 -80.23
CA ALA A 206 -23.91 23.20 -80.46
C ALA A 206 -24.12 24.59 -79.82
N ASP A 207 -25.35 25.10 -79.78
CA ASP A 207 -25.64 26.41 -79.18
C ASP A 207 -25.68 26.35 -77.64
N VAL A 208 -26.06 25.20 -77.08
CA VAL A 208 -26.00 24.95 -75.62
C VAL A 208 -24.55 24.79 -75.19
N ASP A 209 -23.77 23.98 -75.90
CA ASP A 209 -22.35 23.77 -75.64
C ASP A 209 -21.60 25.12 -75.70
N ALA A 210 -21.90 25.95 -76.71
CA ALA A 210 -21.34 27.29 -76.82
C ALA A 210 -21.74 28.22 -75.65
N ALA A 211 -23.00 28.15 -75.20
CA ALA A 211 -23.48 28.94 -74.06
C ALA A 211 -22.86 28.48 -72.72
N MET A 212 -22.65 27.18 -72.55
CA MET A 212 -22.00 26.58 -71.38
C MET A 212 -20.50 26.91 -71.36
N LEU A 213 -19.82 26.78 -72.49
CA LEU A 213 -18.41 27.15 -72.65
C LEU A 213 -18.20 28.65 -72.39
N ALA A 214 -19.09 29.50 -72.90
CA ALA A 214 -19.06 30.95 -72.63
C ALA A 214 -19.28 31.29 -71.14
N ALA A 215 -19.92 30.40 -70.38
CA ALA A 215 -20.07 30.49 -68.94
C ALA A 215 -18.90 29.85 -68.16
N GLY A 216 -17.88 29.34 -68.86
CA GLY A 216 -16.72 28.68 -68.27
C GLY A 216 -17.02 27.30 -67.68
N ILE A 217 -18.10 26.66 -68.15
CA ILE A 217 -18.49 25.31 -67.74
C ILE A 217 -18.03 24.33 -68.83
N GLU A 218 -17.10 23.45 -68.49
CA GLU A 218 -16.69 22.35 -69.35
C GLU A 218 -17.68 21.19 -69.20
N GLU A 219 -18.29 20.77 -70.31
CA GLU A 219 -19.08 19.54 -70.35
C GLU A 219 -18.08 18.36 -70.42
N THR A 220 -18.15 17.46 -69.44
CA THR A 220 -17.37 16.21 -69.46
C THR A 220 -18.26 15.10 -70.03
N GLU A 221 -17.74 14.33 -70.98
CA GLU A 221 -18.44 13.17 -71.60
C GLU A 221 -18.75 12.06 -70.59
#